data_AF-A0A974PX22-F1
#
_entry.id   AF-A0A974PX22-F1
#
_cell.length_a   1.000
_cell.length_b   1.000
_cell.length_c   1.000
_cell.angle_alpha   90.00
_cell.angle_beta   90.00
_cell.angle_gamma   90.00
#
_symmetry.space_group_name_H-M   'P 1'
#
loop_
_entity.id
_entity.type
_entity.pdbx_description
1 polymer ?
#
loop_
_entity_poly.entity_id
_entity_poly.type
_entity_poly.pdbx_seq_one_letter_code
_entity_poly.pdbx_strand_id
1 'polypeptide(L)'
;MKTLLARLLLAASLLPAAAAADPVAPPDGKYRCYQPPEQTVVAWFEIVAGTVRIDGGEPRRFAFDARARRIDWPGAELAPYRHGFFFPVGADDEHGERTTIVLAQQRRARPGQAGWQQLPRCYLTTH
;
A
#
# COMPACT_ATOMS: atom_id res chain seq x y z
N MET A 1 0.07 56.99 12.89
CA MET A 1 0.15 55.62 13.48
C MET A 1 -1.10 54.78 13.13
N LYS A 2 -1.49 54.65 11.85
CA LYS A 2 -2.70 53.89 11.47
C LYS A 2 -2.62 53.35 10.02
N THR A 3 -1.63 52.55 9.67
CA THR A 3 -1.61 51.91 8.32
C THR A 3 -0.70 50.67 8.24
N LEU A 4 -0.59 49.89 9.32
CA LEU A 4 0.28 48.69 9.32
C LEU A 4 -0.44 47.36 9.61
N LEU A 5 -1.76 47.35 9.83
CA LEU A 5 -2.48 46.11 10.19
C LEU A 5 -3.23 45.42 9.04
N ALA A 6 -3.30 45.99 7.83
CA ALA A 6 -4.21 45.50 6.79
C ALA A 6 -3.60 44.48 5.81
N ARG A 7 -2.33 44.09 5.94
CA ARG A 7 -1.66 43.22 4.95
C ARG A 7 -1.33 41.79 5.41
N LEU A 8 -1.68 41.39 6.63
CA LEU A 8 -1.34 40.05 7.14
C LEU A 8 -2.42 38.97 6.93
N LEU A 9 -3.58 39.29 6.35
CA LEU A 9 -4.74 38.38 6.28
C LEU A 9 -4.96 37.72 4.90
N LEU A 10 -4.06 37.90 3.93
CA LEU A 10 -4.25 37.42 2.55
C LEU A 10 -3.24 36.34 2.10
N ALA A 11 -2.76 35.50 3.01
CA ALA A 11 -1.74 34.48 2.70
C ALA A 11 -2.11 33.05 3.17
N ALA A 12 -3.40 32.70 3.22
CA ALA A 12 -3.85 31.41 3.76
C ALA A 12 -4.58 30.48 2.77
N SER A 13 -4.73 30.83 1.49
CA SER A 13 -5.64 30.09 0.58
C SER A 13 -4.99 29.32 -0.57
N LEU A 14 -3.67 29.14 -0.58
CA LEU A 14 -2.98 28.35 -1.61
C LEU A 14 -2.12 27.24 -0.96
N LEU A 15 -2.74 26.47 -0.07
CA LEU A 15 -2.25 25.11 0.15
C LEU A 15 -2.70 24.31 -1.07
N PRO A 16 -1.80 23.85 -1.95
CA PRO A 16 -2.17 22.85 -2.93
C PRO A 16 -2.70 21.67 -2.13
N ALA A 17 -4.02 21.42 -2.22
CA ALA A 17 -4.55 20.15 -1.81
C ALA A 17 -3.72 19.13 -2.58
N ALA A 18 -2.86 18.38 -1.87
CA ALA A 18 -2.08 17.32 -2.46
C ALA A 18 -3.10 16.44 -3.18
N ALA A 19 -3.10 16.52 -4.52
CA ALA A 19 -4.00 15.73 -5.33
C ALA A 19 -3.62 14.29 -5.02
N ALA A 20 -4.44 13.62 -4.20
CA ALA A 20 -4.21 12.25 -3.83
C ALA A 20 -4.10 11.48 -5.15
N ALA A 21 -2.91 10.94 -5.43
CA ALA A 21 -2.64 10.25 -6.68
C ALA A 21 -3.79 9.29 -6.99
N ASP A 22 -4.31 9.36 -8.21
CA ASP A 22 -5.43 8.54 -8.64
C ASP A 22 -5.11 7.08 -8.33
N PRO A 23 -6.04 6.35 -7.71
CA PRO A 23 -5.76 4.98 -7.35
C PRO A 23 -5.63 4.10 -8.59
N VAL A 24 -4.44 3.52 -8.77
CA VAL A 24 -4.11 2.61 -9.87
C VAL A 24 -3.94 1.19 -9.32
N ALA A 25 -4.30 0.18 -10.12
CA ALA A 25 -3.99 -1.21 -9.81
C ALA A 25 -2.48 -1.43 -9.66
N PRO A 26 -2.04 -2.42 -8.86
CA PRO A 26 -0.65 -2.84 -8.86
C PRO A 26 -0.24 -3.24 -10.28
N PRO A 27 0.92 -2.76 -10.79
CA PRO A 27 1.41 -3.17 -12.09
C PRO A 27 1.75 -4.65 -12.12
N ASP A 28 1.75 -5.21 -13.32
CA ASP A 28 2.28 -6.55 -13.55
C ASP A 28 3.78 -6.60 -13.20
N GLY A 29 4.21 -7.72 -12.65
CA GLY A 29 5.61 -7.97 -12.32
C GLY A 29 5.81 -8.82 -11.08
N LYS A 30 7.08 -9.01 -10.73
CA LYS A 30 7.50 -9.78 -9.57
C LYS A 30 7.72 -8.87 -8.38
N TYR A 31 7.14 -9.25 -7.25
CA TYR A 31 7.21 -8.55 -5.98
C TYR A 31 7.91 -9.42 -4.96
N ARG A 32 8.90 -8.84 -4.28
CA ARG A 32 9.65 -9.51 -3.22
C ARG A 32 9.21 -8.99 -1.86
N CYS A 33 8.71 -9.86 -0.99
CA CYS A 33 8.21 -9.48 0.33
C CYS A 33 9.22 -9.71 1.44
N TYR A 34 9.35 -8.72 2.30
CA TYR A 34 10.29 -8.70 3.41
C TYR A 34 9.58 -8.45 4.73
N GLN A 35 9.99 -9.19 5.75
CA GLN A 35 9.58 -8.93 7.12
C GLN A 35 10.67 -8.14 7.86
N PRO A 36 10.41 -6.90 8.29
CA PRO A 36 11.30 -6.20 9.22
C PRO A 36 11.32 -6.88 10.60
N PRO A 37 12.40 -6.75 11.39
CA PRO A 37 13.66 -6.06 11.07
C PRO A 37 14.65 -6.90 10.27
N GLU A 38 14.42 -8.20 10.14
CA GLU A 38 15.43 -9.17 9.69
C GLU A 38 15.65 -9.22 8.17
N GLN A 39 14.93 -8.39 7.39
CA GLN A 39 14.96 -8.36 5.92
C GLN A 39 14.93 -9.76 5.26
N THR A 40 14.33 -10.74 5.93
CA THR A 40 14.18 -12.09 5.40
C THR A 40 13.09 -12.06 4.34
N VAL A 41 13.36 -12.64 3.17
CA VAL A 41 12.34 -12.82 2.14
C VAL A 41 11.36 -13.87 2.63
N VAL A 42 10.10 -13.48 2.78
CA VAL A 42 9.05 -14.35 3.33
C VAL A 42 8.06 -14.86 2.28
N ALA A 43 8.02 -14.21 1.12
CA ALA A 43 7.21 -14.63 -0.02
C ALA A 43 7.63 -13.87 -1.30
N TRP A 44 7.33 -14.48 -2.45
CA TRP A 44 7.32 -13.85 -3.76
C TRP A 44 5.90 -13.83 -4.34
N PHE A 45 5.50 -12.69 -4.89
CA PHE A 45 4.26 -12.56 -5.65
C PHE A 45 4.59 -12.23 -7.10
N GLU A 46 3.94 -12.89 -8.04
CA GLU A 46 4.00 -12.55 -9.46
C GLU A 46 2.61 -12.16 -9.93
N ILE A 47 2.43 -10.90 -10.28
CA ILE A 47 1.16 -10.37 -10.81
C ILE A 47 1.26 -10.33 -12.33
N VAL A 48 0.35 -11.03 -13.01
CA VAL A 48 0.28 -11.04 -14.48
C VAL A 48 -1.19 -11.06 -14.88
N ALA A 49 -1.61 -10.07 -15.66
CA ALA A 49 -2.94 -10.00 -16.27
C ALA A 49 -4.10 -10.27 -15.29
N GLY A 50 -4.08 -9.63 -14.11
CA GLY A 50 -5.14 -9.78 -13.09
C GLY A 50 -5.11 -11.12 -12.32
N THR A 51 -4.04 -11.89 -12.48
CA THR A 51 -3.77 -13.07 -11.66
C THR A 51 -2.53 -12.85 -10.80
N VAL A 52 -2.44 -13.61 -9.71
CA VAL A 52 -1.29 -13.65 -8.82
C VAL A 52 -0.81 -15.10 -8.66
N ARG A 53 0.50 -15.30 -8.73
CA ARG A 53 1.17 -16.53 -8.26
C ARG A 53 1.92 -16.21 -6.98
N ILE A 54 1.81 -17.08 -6.00
CA ILE A 54 2.49 -16.94 -4.70
C ILE A 54 3.54 -18.06 -4.63
N ASP A 55 4.80 -17.70 -4.40
CA ASP A 55 5.93 -18.65 -4.26
C ASP A 55 6.00 -19.70 -5.39
N GLY A 56 5.68 -19.26 -6.61
CA GLY A 56 5.69 -20.14 -7.80
C GLY A 56 4.53 -21.13 -7.89
N GLY A 57 3.53 -21.03 -7.01
CA GLY A 57 2.30 -21.82 -7.07
C GLY A 57 1.41 -21.52 -8.28
N GLU A 58 0.22 -22.14 -8.30
CA GLU A 58 -0.78 -21.96 -9.36
C GLU A 58 -1.32 -20.52 -9.40
N PRO A 59 -1.47 -19.91 -10.59
CA PRO A 59 -2.01 -18.57 -10.72
C PRO A 59 -3.49 -18.52 -10.32
N ARG A 60 -3.85 -17.53 -9.51
CA ARG A 60 -5.22 -17.32 -9.02
C ARG A 60 -5.63 -15.86 -9.21
N ARG A 61 -6.92 -15.60 -9.41
CA ARG A 61 -7.41 -14.21 -9.52
C ARG A 61 -7.35 -13.52 -8.15
N PHE A 62 -6.89 -12.28 -8.15
CA PHE A 62 -7.04 -11.36 -7.02
C PHE A 62 -8.13 -10.32 -7.34
N ALA A 63 -8.66 -9.64 -6.32
CA ALA A 63 -9.54 -8.49 -6.51
C ALA A 63 -8.84 -7.21 -6.07
N PHE A 64 -9.07 -6.11 -6.78
CA PHE A 64 -8.52 -4.80 -6.45
C PHE A 64 -9.62 -3.75 -6.33
N ASP A 65 -9.71 -3.13 -5.15
CA ASP A 65 -10.50 -1.94 -4.90
C ASP A 65 -9.60 -0.71 -5.04
N ALA A 66 -9.76 0.00 -6.16
CA ALA A 66 -9.00 1.22 -6.44
C ALA A 66 -9.20 2.26 -5.34
N ARG A 67 -10.44 2.57 -4.96
CA ARG A 67 -10.73 3.64 -3.99
C ARG A 67 -10.08 3.38 -2.64
N ALA A 68 -10.11 2.13 -2.18
CA ALA A 68 -9.49 1.72 -0.93
C ALA A 68 -7.99 1.36 -1.08
N ARG A 69 -7.45 1.38 -2.31
CA ARG A 69 -6.14 0.84 -2.67
C ARG A 69 -5.91 -0.57 -2.10
N ARG A 70 -6.96 -1.37 -2.03
CA ARG A 70 -6.98 -2.67 -1.35
C ARG A 70 -6.90 -3.81 -2.35
N ILE A 71 -6.06 -4.78 -2.07
CA ILE A 71 -5.93 -6.04 -2.78
C ILE A 71 -6.48 -7.15 -1.89
N ASP A 72 -7.47 -7.88 -2.39
CA ASP A 72 -7.97 -9.09 -1.75
C ASP A 72 -7.28 -10.30 -2.40
N TRP A 73 -6.42 -10.97 -1.62
CA TRP A 73 -5.62 -12.09 -2.08
C TRP A 73 -6.41 -13.42 -2.05
N PRO A 74 -6.13 -14.35 -2.96
CA PRO A 74 -6.72 -15.69 -2.91
C PRO A 74 -6.24 -16.45 -1.65
N GLY A 75 -7.16 -17.09 -0.94
CA GLY A 75 -6.91 -17.63 0.40
C GLY A 75 -5.99 -18.88 0.50
N ALA A 76 -5.55 -19.13 1.74
CA ALA A 76 -4.85 -20.30 2.30
C ALA A 76 -3.35 -20.49 2.05
N GLU A 77 -2.72 -19.85 1.06
CA GLU A 77 -1.29 -20.11 0.78
C GLU A 77 -0.31 -19.34 1.69
N LEU A 78 -0.74 -18.22 2.27
CA LEU A 78 0.05 -17.46 3.25
C LEU A 78 -0.81 -17.04 4.45
N ALA A 79 -0.86 -17.85 5.51
CA ALA A 79 -1.45 -17.43 6.79
C ALA A 79 -0.65 -16.25 7.37
N PRO A 80 -1.22 -15.20 7.99
CA PRO A 80 -2.61 -14.77 8.20
C PRO A 80 -2.94 -13.46 7.43
N TYR A 81 -2.44 -13.26 6.21
CA TYR A 81 -2.70 -12.04 5.45
C TYR A 81 -4.15 -12.05 4.95
N ARG A 82 -4.95 -11.05 5.34
CA ARG A 82 -6.35 -10.95 4.90
C ARG A 82 -6.49 -10.01 3.70
N HIS A 83 -5.62 -9.00 3.62
CA HIS A 83 -5.64 -7.99 2.56
C HIS A 83 -4.21 -7.45 2.32
N GLY A 84 -3.94 -7.00 1.10
CA GLY A 84 -2.81 -6.15 0.75
C GLY A 84 -3.27 -4.72 0.48
N PHE A 85 -2.36 -3.76 0.60
CA PHE A 85 -2.60 -2.37 0.20
C PHE A 85 -1.54 -1.94 -0.80
N PHE A 86 -1.96 -1.33 -1.89
CA PHE A 86 -1.08 -0.84 -2.93
C PHE A 86 -0.78 0.64 -2.75
N PHE A 87 0.50 0.98 -2.65
CA PHE A 87 0.98 2.36 -2.60
C PHE A 87 1.86 2.61 -3.83
N PRO A 88 1.41 3.46 -4.78
CA PRO A 88 2.25 3.84 -5.91
C PRO A 88 3.43 4.69 -5.43
N VAL A 89 4.43 4.83 -6.30
CA VAL A 89 5.59 5.70 -6.08
C VAL A 89 5.13 7.11 -5.68
N GLY A 90 5.69 7.64 -4.59
CA GLY A 90 5.40 8.99 -4.09
C GLY A 90 4.10 9.14 -3.30
N ALA A 91 3.34 8.05 -3.07
CA ALA A 91 2.14 8.07 -2.25
C ALA A 91 2.36 7.67 -0.77
N ASP A 92 3.58 7.25 -0.43
CA ASP A 92 4.04 6.99 0.93
C ASP A 92 5.35 7.77 1.16
N ASP A 93 5.26 8.75 2.04
CA ASP A 93 6.25 9.76 2.35
C ASP A 93 7.41 9.22 3.21
N GLU A 94 7.27 8.04 3.82
CA GLU A 94 8.29 7.49 4.71
C GLU A 94 9.36 6.62 4.02
N HIS A 95 9.11 6.09 2.81
CA HIS A 95 9.90 4.94 2.32
C HIS A 95 10.53 5.06 0.93
N GLY A 96 10.35 6.19 0.25
CA GLY A 96 11.11 6.52 -0.95
C GLY A 96 10.76 5.66 -2.18
N GLU A 97 10.34 6.34 -3.24
CA GLU A 97 10.48 5.99 -4.67
C GLU A 97 10.06 4.60 -5.21
N ARG A 98 9.53 3.68 -4.40
CA ARG A 98 9.21 2.32 -4.85
C ARG A 98 7.74 1.97 -4.68
N THR A 99 7.19 1.40 -5.75
CA THR A 99 5.87 0.77 -5.77
C THR A 99 5.82 -0.35 -4.72
N THR A 100 4.92 -0.21 -3.75
CA THR A 100 4.90 -1.06 -2.55
C THR A 100 3.53 -1.69 -2.35
N ILE A 101 3.53 -2.99 -2.04
CA ILE A 101 2.38 -3.71 -1.51
C ILE A 101 2.63 -3.97 -0.03
N VAL A 102 1.73 -3.51 0.83
CA VAL A 102 1.77 -3.77 2.27
C VAL A 102 0.78 -4.88 2.60
N LEU A 103 1.26 -6.00 3.11
CA LEU A 103 0.37 -7.05 3.62
C LEU A 103 -0.17 -6.62 4.99
N ALA A 104 -1.43 -6.96 5.27
CA ALA A 104 -2.04 -6.68 6.56
C ALA A 104 -2.88 -7.87 7.04
N GLN A 105 -2.87 -8.07 8.36
CA GLN A 105 -3.81 -8.96 9.03
C GLN A 105 -4.76 -8.14 9.88
N GLN A 106 -6.02 -8.58 9.92
CA GLN A 106 -6.97 -8.08 10.90
C GLN A 106 -6.62 -8.73 12.23
N ARG A 107 -6.12 -7.95 13.18
CA ARG A 107 -6.08 -8.43 14.57
C ARG A 107 -7.51 -8.38 15.11
N ARG A 108 -7.91 -9.44 15.83
CA ARG A 108 -8.94 -9.28 16.85
C ARG A 108 -8.36 -8.36 17.91
N ALA A 109 -8.63 -7.06 17.80
CA ALA A 109 -8.51 -6.21 18.97
C ALA A 109 -9.72 -6.47 19.87
N ARG A 110 -9.73 -5.86 21.07
CA ARG A 110 -10.82 -5.95 22.05
C ARG A 110 -12.20 -5.77 21.37
N PRO A 111 -13.29 -6.31 21.94
CA PRO A 111 -14.64 -6.14 21.38
C PRO A 111 -14.90 -4.67 21.00
N GLY A 112 -15.22 -4.42 19.73
CA GLY A 112 -15.51 -3.08 19.19
C GLY A 112 -14.37 -2.37 18.46
N GLN A 113 -13.15 -2.94 18.38
CA GLN A 113 -12.08 -2.40 17.52
C GLN A 113 -11.57 -3.46 16.54
N ALA A 114 -11.76 -3.22 15.25
CA ALA A 114 -11.02 -3.93 14.21
C ALA A 114 -9.71 -3.16 13.97
N GLY A 115 -8.59 -3.69 14.46
CA GLY A 115 -7.27 -3.14 14.22
C GLY A 115 -6.58 -3.88 13.08
N TRP A 116 -6.00 -3.15 12.14
CA TRP A 116 -5.10 -3.72 11.13
C TRP A 116 -3.67 -3.71 11.66
N GLN A 117 -3.00 -4.86 11.61
CA GLN A 117 -1.55 -4.92 11.81
C GLN A 117 -0.90 -4.99 10.43
N GLN A 118 -0.03 -4.03 10.14
CA GLN A 118 0.86 -4.10 8.99
C GLN A 118 1.86 -5.24 9.19
N LEU A 119 2.09 -5.97 8.10
CA LEU A 119 2.90 -7.18 8.02
C LEU A 119 4.00 -6.95 6.97
N PRO A 120 4.58 -7.98 6.31
CA PRO A 120 5.64 -7.78 5.31
C PRO A 120 5.27 -6.77 4.25
N ARG A 121 6.31 -6.10 3.74
CA ARG A 121 6.21 -5.20 2.59
C ARG A 121 6.83 -5.84 1.38
N CYS A 122 6.17 -5.70 0.25
CA CYS A 122 6.56 -6.27 -1.01
C CYS A 122 6.89 -5.18 -2.00
N TYR A 123 8.09 -5.24 -2.57
CA TYR A 123 8.57 -4.26 -3.53
C TYR A 123 8.63 -4.88 -4.92
N LEU A 124 8.17 -4.15 -5.92
CA LEU A 124 8.33 -4.53 -7.32
C LEU A 124 9.83 -4.62 -7.64
N THR A 125 10.28 -5.78 -8.12
CA THR A 125 11.65 -5.98 -8.57
C THR A 125 11.78 -5.50 -10.00
N THR A 126 12.58 -4.46 -10.22
CA THR A 126 13.02 -4.07 -11.56
C THR A 126 14.07 -5.08 -12.02
N HIS A 127 13.77 -5.81 -13.09
CA HIS A 127 14.78 -6.60 -13.81
C HIS A 127 15.71 -5.68 -14.59
#